data_AF-A0A3B0PV69-F1
#
_entry.id   AF-A0A3B0PV69-F1
#
_cell.length_a   1.000
_cell.length_b   1.000
_cell.length_c   1.000
_cell.angle_alpha   90.00
_cell.angle_beta   90.00
_cell.angle_gamma   90.00
#
_symmetry.space_group_name_H-M   'P 1'
#
loop_
_entity.id
_entity.type
_entity.pdbx_description
1 polymer ?
#
loop_
_entity_poly.entity_id
_entity_poly.type
_entity_poly.pdbx_seq_one_letter_code
_entity_poly.pdbx_strand_id
1 'polypeptide(L)'
;MVLSIINKDPKLSTLLNNVTNQEQFLSSVIGLFKPLDQNLNLVSNVVNLLLGKLSNPQKLNLNSILASVTNDLKSVVDLSNEKTLINLLKTILKDSEVKKQRNNYVQFVKNAVDYAVKNLNLPELVW
;
A
#
# COMPACT_ATOMS: atom_id res chain seq x y z
N MET A 1 6.49 -1.13 21.59
CA MET A 1 5.02 -0.98 21.74
C MET A 1 4.27 -1.11 20.41
N VAL A 2 4.82 -0.62 19.29
CA VAL A 2 4.23 -0.80 17.93
C VAL A 2 4.38 -2.25 17.43
N LEU A 3 5.57 -2.85 17.58
CA LEU A 3 5.81 -4.27 17.22
C LEU A 3 4.90 -5.27 17.96
N SER A 4 4.52 -4.98 19.21
CA SER A 4 3.61 -5.84 19.98
C SER A 4 2.15 -5.78 19.51
N ILE A 5 1.77 -4.74 18.77
CA ILE A 5 0.46 -4.64 18.11
C ILE A 5 0.52 -5.39 16.77
N ILE A 6 1.61 -5.22 16.04
CA ILE A 6 1.87 -5.88 14.75
C ILE A 6 1.94 -7.40 14.88
N ASN A 7 2.64 -7.92 15.90
CA ASN A 7 2.77 -9.36 16.12
C ASN A 7 1.49 -10.04 16.64
N LYS A 8 0.48 -9.26 17.05
CA LYS A 8 -0.82 -9.79 17.47
C LYS A 8 -1.82 -9.90 16.31
N ASP A 9 -1.54 -9.26 15.18
CA ASP A 9 -2.33 -9.43 13.96
C ASP A 9 -1.74 -10.58 13.13
N PRO A 10 -2.48 -11.69 12.96
CA PRO A 10 -1.97 -12.87 12.25
C PRO A 10 -1.69 -12.60 10.76
N LYS A 11 -2.37 -11.62 10.14
CA LYS A 11 -2.09 -11.22 8.76
C LYS A 11 -0.77 -10.47 8.68
N LEU A 12 -0.57 -9.47 9.54
CA LEU A 12 0.69 -8.71 9.57
C LEU A 12 1.87 -9.59 9.97
N SER A 13 1.68 -10.50 10.93
CA SER A 13 2.70 -11.49 11.31
C SER A 13 3.10 -12.37 10.13
N THR A 14 2.13 -12.82 9.32
CA THR A 14 2.41 -13.58 8.09
C THR A 14 3.17 -12.75 7.07
N LEU A 15 2.75 -11.51 6.83
CA LEU A 15 3.38 -10.60 5.87
C LEU A 15 4.81 -10.20 6.25
N LEU A 16 5.11 -10.11 7.55
CA LEU A 16 6.41 -9.71 8.09
C LEU A 16 7.30 -10.90 8.47
N ASN A 17 6.89 -12.12 8.15
CA ASN A 17 7.67 -13.32 8.44
C ASN A 17 9.06 -13.23 7.77
N ASN A 18 10.12 -13.54 8.52
CA ASN A 18 11.52 -13.44 8.06
C ASN A 18 11.97 -12.05 7.56
N VAL A 19 11.20 -10.99 7.81
CA VAL A 19 11.66 -9.61 7.62
C VAL A 19 12.60 -9.25 8.78
N THR A 20 13.83 -8.87 8.45
CA THR A 20 14.82 -8.44 9.44
C THR A 20 14.59 -6.98 9.83
N ASN A 21 14.74 -6.64 11.11
CA ASN A 21 14.52 -5.27 11.61
C ASN A 21 13.16 -4.68 11.16
N GLN A 22 12.08 -5.37 11.53
CA GLN A 22 10.71 -5.07 11.10
C GLN A 22 10.30 -3.61 11.33
N GLU A 23 10.76 -2.96 12.39
CA GLU A 23 10.44 -1.56 12.70
C GLU A 23 11.04 -0.59 11.68
N GLN A 24 12.31 -0.79 11.31
CA GLN A 24 12.96 0.02 10.27
C GLN A 24 12.35 -0.28 8.89
N PHE A 25 12.02 -1.54 8.62
CA PHE A 25 11.33 -1.90 7.38
C PHE A 25 9.96 -1.22 7.27
N LEU A 26 9.12 -1.29 8.30
CA LEU A 26 7.81 -0.65 8.31
C LEU A 26 7.91 0.87 8.20
N SER A 27 8.90 1.47 8.85
CA SER A 27 9.20 2.90 8.68
C SER A 27 9.54 3.23 7.23
N SER A 28 10.29 2.37 6.54
CA SER A 28 10.58 2.53 5.11
C SER A 28 9.32 2.38 4.24
N VAL A 29 8.41 1.45 4.58
CA VAL A 29 7.13 1.25 3.87
C VAL A 29 6.23 2.48 4.04
N ILE A 30 6.15 3.04 5.25
CA ILE A 30 5.45 4.30 5.50
C ILE A 30 6.13 5.44 4.72
N GLY A 31 7.46 5.43 4.62
CA GLY A 31 8.22 6.39 3.81
C GLY A 31 7.80 6.41 2.33
N LEU A 32 7.28 5.30 1.78
CA LEU A 32 6.77 5.24 0.41
C LEU A 32 5.49 6.06 0.19
N PHE A 33 4.74 6.41 1.24
CA PHE A 33 3.54 7.22 1.08
C PHE A 33 3.84 8.60 0.50
N LYS A 34 4.97 9.20 0.85
CA LYS A 34 5.35 10.53 0.36
C LYS A 34 5.54 10.58 -1.16
N PRO A 35 6.38 9.73 -1.79
CA PRO A 35 6.50 9.72 -3.24
C PRO A 35 5.22 9.24 -3.93
N LEU A 36 4.42 8.37 -3.31
CA LEU A 36 3.09 8.02 -3.83
C LEU A 36 2.19 9.25 -3.88
N ASP A 37 2.07 10.01 -2.78
CA ASP A 37 1.28 11.23 -2.75
C ASP A 37 1.76 12.28 -3.75
N GLN A 38 3.08 12.49 -3.86
CA GLN A 38 3.64 13.48 -4.81
C GLN A 38 3.37 13.15 -6.28
N ASN A 39 3.29 11.86 -6.64
CA ASN A 39 3.04 11.46 -8.02
C ASN A 39 1.55 11.29 -8.32
N LEU A 40 0.71 11.11 -7.30
CA LEU A 40 -0.69 10.68 -7.45
C LEU A 40 -1.70 11.62 -6.80
N ASN A 41 -1.25 12.65 -6.08
CA ASN A 41 -2.06 13.61 -5.34
C ASN A 41 -3.09 12.95 -4.39
N LEU A 42 -2.72 11.83 -3.75
CA LEU A 42 -3.63 11.03 -2.91
C LEU A 42 -4.24 11.84 -1.76
N VAL A 43 -3.43 12.64 -1.07
CA VAL A 43 -3.86 13.49 0.05
C VAL A 43 -4.81 14.57 -0.43
N SER A 44 -4.49 15.23 -1.56
CA SER A 44 -5.35 16.27 -2.13
C SER A 44 -6.70 15.68 -2.58
N ASN A 45 -6.72 14.49 -3.17
CA ASN A 45 -7.95 13.81 -3.56
C ASN A 45 -8.79 13.42 -2.35
N VAL A 46 -8.19 12.85 -1.30
CA VAL A 46 -8.87 12.52 -0.05
C VAL A 46 -9.44 13.77 0.62
N VAL A 47 -8.67 14.86 0.69
CA VAL A 47 -9.11 16.13 1.28
C VAL A 47 -10.25 16.74 0.45
N ASN A 48 -10.15 16.76 -0.88
CA ASN A 48 -11.21 17.25 -1.75
C ASN A 48 -12.50 16.42 -1.62
N LEU A 49 -12.38 15.11 -1.44
CA LEU A 49 -13.52 14.23 -1.15
C LEU A 49 -14.14 14.50 0.22
N LEU A 50 -13.30 14.69 1.24
CA LEU A 50 -13.77 15.04 2.58
C LEU A 50 -14.48 16.40 2.55
N LEU A 51 -13.92 17.41 1.90
CA LEU A 51 -14.51 18.75 1.77
C LEU A 51 -15.80 18.73 0.94
N GLY A 52 -15.83 17.99 -0.16
CA GLY A 52 -17.03 17.78 -0.99
C GLY A 52 -18.13 16.96 -0.31
N LYS A 53 -17.82 16.26 0.78
CA LYS A 53 -18.80 15.53 1.60
C LYS A 53 -19.11 16.16 2.95
N LEU A 54 -18.26 17.05 3.47
CA LEU A 54 -18.58 17.93 4.61
C LEU A 54 -19.66 18.94 4.25
N SER A 55 -19.79 19.28 2.97
CA SER A 55 -20.94 20.02 2.43
C SER A 55 -22.26 19.24 2.51
N ASN A 56 -22.22 17.93 2.83
CA ASN A 56 -23.40 17.13 3.15
C ASN A 56 -23.08 15.98 4.16
N PRO A 57 -22.98 16.29 5.46
CA PRO A 57 -22.34 15.44 6.49
C PRO A 57 -22.96 14.06 6.65
N GLN A 58 -24.24 13.89 6.31
CA GLN A 58 -24.96 12.61 6.43
C GLN A 58 -24.48 11.54 5.43
N LYS A 59 -23.62 11.89 4.46
CA LYS A 59 -23.09 10.96 3.43
C LYS A 59 -21.62 10.60 3.62
N LEU A 60 -21.02 10.98 4.74
CA LEU A 60 -19.61 10.73 5.03
C LEU A 60 -19.43 9.27 5.46
N ASN A 61 -19.22 8.41 4.46
CA ASN A 61 -19.02 6.97 4.65
C ASN A 61 -17.53 6.65 4.48
N LEU A 62 -16.90 6.07 5.51
CA LEU A 62 -15.51 5.59 5.47
C LEU A 62 -15.26 4.68 4.26
N ASN A 63 -16.23 3.84 3.89
CA ASN A 63 -16.12 2.96 2.74
C ASN A 63 -16.02 3.75 1.43
N SER A 64 -16.64 4.94 1.34
CA SER A 64 -16.55 5.78 0.15
C SER A 64 -15.22 6.51 0.03
N ILE A 65 -14.59 6.84 1.16
CA ILE A 65 -13.23 7.39 1.19
C ILE A 65 -12.23 6.31 0.79
N LEU A 66 -12.35 5.11 1.38
CA LEU A 66 -11.53 3.95 1.04
C LEU A 66 -11.68 3.56 -0.42
N ALA A 67 -12.90 3.57 -0.97
CA ALA A 67 -13.14 3.28 -2.38
C ALA A 67 -12.44 4.29 -3.30
N SER A 68 -12.44 5.58 -2.96
CA SER A 68 -11.76 6.58 -3.79
C SER A 68 -10.24 6.47 -3.72
N VAL A 69 -9.67 6.26 -2.53
CA VAL A 69 -8.24 5.99 -2.38
C VAL A 69 -7.84 4.74 -3.18
N THR A 70 -8.67 3.70 -3.14
CA THR A 70 -8.44 2.46 -3.88
C THR A 70 -8.54 2.68 -5.39
N ASN A 71 -9.48 3.51 -5.85
CA ASN A 71 -9.63 3.84 -7.27
C ASN A 71 -8.47 4.71 -7.79
N ASP A 72 -8.01 5.67 -6.99
CA ASP A 72 -6.83 6.47 -7.32
C ASP A 72 -5.60 5.58 -7.43
N LEU A 73 -5.39 4.66 -6.47
CA LEU A 73 -4.33 3.65 -6.55
C LEU A 73 -4.47 2.73 -7.77
N LYS A 74 -5.69 2.30 -8.11
CA LYS A 74 -5.95 1.50 -9.32
C LYS A 74 -5.58 2.25 -10.59
N SER A 75 -5.89 3.55 -10.67
CA SER A 75 -5.59 4.38 -11.85
C SER A 75 -4.09 4.50 -12.17
N VAL A 76 -3.22 4.24 -11.19
CA VAL A 76 -1.75 4.21 -11.33
C VAL A 76 -1.25 2.90 -11.89
N VAL A 77 -1.91 1.82 -11.48
CA VAL A 77 -1.59 0.46 -11.91
C VAL A 77 -2.24 0.18 -13.27
N ASP A 78 -3.29 0.93 -13.61
CA ASP A 78 -3.90 0.89 -14.93
C ASP A 78 -2.91 1.44 -15.98
N LEU A 79 -2.51 0.57 -16.90
CA LEU A 79 -1.38 0.72 -17.84
C LEU A 79 -1.52 1.90 -18.81
N SER A 80 -2.67 2.58 -18.81
CA SER A 80 -2.93 3.81 -19.56
C SER A 80 -2.02 4.99 -19.16
N ASN A 81 -1.32 4.90 -18.02
CA ASN A 81 -0.43 5.94 -17.51
C ASN A 81 1.01 5.44 -17.24
N GLU A 82 1.56 4.63 -18.15
CA GLU A 82 2.90 4.00 -18.07
C GLU A 82 4.01 4.96 -17.60
N LYS A 83 4.00 6.20 -18.07
CA LYS A 83 4.99 7.23 -17.68
C LYS A 83 4.92 7.57 -16.18
N THR A 84 3.72 7.67 -15.62
CA THR A 84 3.49 7.94 -14.19
C THR A 84 3.96 6.74 -13.35
N LEU A 85 3.64 5.52 -13.80
CA LEU A 85 4.11 4.30 -13.15
C LEU A 85 5.64 4.18 -13.18
N ILE A 86 6.28 4.41 -14.32
CA ILE A 86 7.74 4.38 -14.46
C ILE A 86 8.40 5.45 -13.57
N ASN A 87 7.85 6.67 -13.52
CA ASN A 87 8.38 7.74 -12.68
C ASN A 87 8.24 7.44 -11.20
N LEU A 88 7.11 6.87 -10.79
CA LEU A 88 6.88 6.41 -9.43
C LEU A 88 7.89 5.31 -9.05
N LEU A 89 8.04 4.29 -9.89
CA LEU A 89 9.02 3.21 -9.68
C LEU A 89 10.45 3.74 -9.60
N LYS A 90 10.84 4.65 -10.50
CA LYS A 90 12.16 5.30 -10.44
C LYS A 90 12.35 6.11 -9.15
N THR A 91 11.32 6.77 -8.66
CA THR A 91 11.37 7.55 -7.41
C THR A 91 11.53 6.61 -6.21
N ILE A 92 10.73 5.55 -6.14
CA ILE A 92 10.80 4.53 -5.09
C ILE A 92 12.17 3.84 -5.09
N LEU A 93 12.66 3.43 -6.26
CA LEU A 93 13.95 2.74 -6.39
C LEU A 93 15.16 3.66 -6.12
N LYS A 94 14.99 4.98 -6.16
CA LYS A 94 16.04 5.94 -5.82
C LYS A 94 16.12 6.22 -4.31
N ASP A 95 15.07 5.92 -3.57
CA ASP A 95 15.02 6.13 -2.12
C ASP A 95 16.09 5.27 -1.40
N SER A 96 16.91 5.91 -0.58
CA SER A 96 18.04 5.26 0.09
C SER A 96 17.59 4.25 1.14
N GLU A 97 16.47 4.48 1.81
CA GLU A 97 15.91 3.55 2.80
C GLU A 97 15.32 2.33 2.10
N VAL A 98 14.66 2.53 0.96
CA VAL A 98 14.17 1.41 0.13
C VAL A 98 15.33 0.53 -0.35
N LYS A 99 16.43 1.12 -0.80
CA LYS A 99 17.63 0.38 -1.22
C LYS A 99 18.24 -0.45 -0.08
N LYS A 100 18.38 0.14 1.11
CA LYS A 100 18.91 -0.56 2.30
C LYS A 100 18.04 -1.74 2.71
N GLN A 101 16.73 -1.64 2.47
CA GLN A 101 15.73 -2.63 2.86
C GLN A 101 15.32 -3.58 1.72
N ARG A 102 16.04 -3.60 0.58
CA ARG A 102 15.65 -4.37 -0.63
C ARG A 102 15.30 -5.83 -0.34
N ASN A 103 16.10 -6.53 0.46
CA ASN A 103 15.84 -7.94 0.80
C ASN A 103 14.55 -8.11 1.60
N ASN A 104 14.25 -7.16 2.49
CA ASN A 104 13.02 -7.15 3.26
C ASN A 104 11.80 -6.86 2.39
N TYR A 105 11.90 -5.96 1.40
CA TYR A 105 10.84 -5.76 0.40
C TYR A 105 10.58 -7.03 -0.42
N VAL A 106 11.63 -7.71 -0.90
CA VAL A 106 11.49 -8.98 -1.62
C VAL A 106 10.81 -10.04 -0.74
N GLN A 107 11.24 -10.16 0.52
CA GLN A 107 10.64 -11.12 1.44
C GLN A 107 9.18 -10.78 1.75
N PHE A 108 8.85 -9.50 1.97
CA PHE A 108 7.49 -9.05 2.20
C PHE A 108 6.57 -9.35 1.02
N VAL A 109 7.04 -9.13 -0.22
CA VAL A 109 6.27 -9.48 -1.43
C VAL A 109 6.07 -10.99 -1.54
N LYS A 110 7.10 -11.81 -1.27
CA LYS A 110 6.95 -13.28 -1.24
C LYS A 110 5.89 -13.71 -0.24
N ASN A 111 5.96 -13.17 0.98
CA ASN A 111 4.98 -13.48 2.02
C ASN A 111 3.55 -13.04 1.63
N ALA A 112 3.41 -11.89 0.96
CA ALA A 112 2.12 -11.40 0.46
C ALA A 112 1.55 -12.30 -0.64
N VAL A 113 2.39 -12.78 -1.56
CA VAL A 113 2.00 -13.76 -2.58
C VAL A 113 1.61 -15.08 -1.93
N ASP A 114 2.41 -15.61 -1.01
CA ASP A 114 2.10 -16.85 -0.28
C ASP A 114 0.79 -16.72 0.51
N TYR A 115 0.55 -15.57 1.14
CA TYR A 115 -0.70 -15.28 1.81
C TYR A 115 -1.87 -15.24 0.81
N ALA A 116 -1.73 -14.54 -0.32
CA ALA A 116 -2.76 -14.49 -1.35
C ALA A 116 -3.05 -15.90 -1.90
N VAL A 117 -2.04 -16.67 -2.28
CA VAL A 117 -2.19 -18.05 -2.80
C VAL A 117 -2.87 -18.96 -1.79
N LYS A 118 -2.56 -18.86 -0.49
CA LYS A 118 -3.20 -19.67 0.57
C LYS A 118 -4.65 -19.27 0.86
N ASN A 119 -5.02 -18.02 0.60
CA ASN A 119 -6.36 -17.49 0.89
C ASN A 119 -7.23 -17.32 -0.37
N LEU A 120 -6.64 -17.48 -1.56
CA LEU A 120 -7.37 -17.62 -2.81
C LEU A 120 -7.88 -19.05 -2.88
N ASN A 121 -9.17 -19.20 -3.14
CA ASN A 121 -9.75 -20.47 -3.52
C ASN A 121 -9.29 -20.77 -4.96
N LEU A 122 -8.04 -21.23 -5.11
CA LEU A 122 -7.45 -21.59 -6.41
C LEU A 122 -8.33 -22.52 -7.27
N PRO A 123 -9.13 -23.45 -6.69
CA PRO A 123 -10.07 -24.24 -7.47
C PRO A 123 -11.19 -23.43 -8.15
N GLU A 124 -11.56 -22.26 -7.64
CA GLU A 124 -12.58 -21.36 -8.23
C GLU A 124 -12.02 -20.45 -9.34
N LEU A 125 -10.70 -20.40 -9.53
CA LEU A 125 -10.04 -19.58 -10.57
C LEU A 125 -9.70 -20.37 -11.84
N VAL A 126 -9.74 -21.70 -11.78
CA VAL A 126 -9.36 -22.61 -12.88
C VAL A 126 -10.60 -23.28 -13.52
N TRP A 127 -11.81 -22.91 -13.10
CA TRP A 127 -13.08 -23.38 -13.65
C TRP A 127 -14.04 -22.24 -13.95
#